data_AF-A0A7R9Z1A8-F1
#
_entry.id   AF-A0A7R9Z1A8-F1
#
_cell.length_a   1.000
_cell.length_b   1.000
_cell.length_c   1.000
_cell.angle_alpha   90.00
_cell.angle_beta   90.00
_cell.angle_gamma   90.00
#
_symmetry.space_group_name_H-M   'P 1'
#
loop_
_entity.id
_entity.type
_entity.pdbx_description
1 polymer ?
#
loop_
_entity_poly.entity_id
_entity_poly.type
_entity_poly.pdbx_seq_one_letter_code
_entity_poly.pdbx_strand_id
1 'polypeptide(L)'
;MGLNLNIRRIIFTSMHKFDGTCTRRLTAPEVRQIAGRAGRFRSAHPEGHVLCLHAADVPLLHDAMATHVPVMRVATLMPRPEDLASFALARPEMRYDDSLKRFARHAVVSEHYRLGDMDAMFQLATMLQNVAGWLTPEELYTFCSSPTDPTDPPCAAALIRFASAYAHDGDVPGELAVGRSPVLLPETESELKALEAAHRVCDL
;
A
#
# COMPACT_ATOMS: atom_id res chain seq x y z
N MET A 1 0.58 11.76 4.58
CA MET A 1 0.17 13.18 4.70
C MET A 1 -1.13 13.22 5.50
N GLY A 2 -1.40 14.27 6.31
CA GLY A 2 -2.71 14.38 6.99
C GLY A 2 -2.69 15.06 8.35
N LEU A 3 -1.52 15.20 8.97
CA LEU A 3 -1.37 15.87 10.27
C LEU A 3 -1.12 17.37 10.12
N ASN A 4 -1.72 18.16 11.00
CA ASN A 4 -1.45 19.59 11.15
C ASN A 4 -0.41 19.80 12.24
N LEU A 5 0.86 19.96 11.84
CA LEU A 5 1.99 20.06 12.76
C LEU A 5 2.56 21.47 12.74
N ASN A 6 2.88 22.00 13.93
CA ASN A 6 3.52 23.29 14.11
C ASN A 6 5.06 23.13 14.05
N ILE A 7 5.61 23.09 12.83
CA ILE A 7 7.03 22.77 12.59
C ILE A 7 7.81 24.01 12.17
N ARG A 8 8.86 24.35 12.92
CA ARG A 8 9.84 25.39 12.55
C ARG A 8 10.88 24.89 11.56
N ARG A 9 11.37 23.66 11.76
CA ARG A 9 12.52 23.11 11.03
C ARG A 9 12.30 21.64 10.70
N ILE A 10 12.55 21.29 9.44
CA ILE A 10 12.70 19.91 8.99
C ILE A 10 14.20 19.60 8.87
N ILE A 11 14.62 18.45 9.41
CA ILE A 11 15.98 17.95 9.27
C ILE A 11 15.90 16.57 8.62
N PHE A 12 16.37 16.44 7.38
CA PHE A 12 16.47 15.16 6.71
C PHE A 12 17.63 14.36 7.32
N THR A 13 17.32 13.21 7.90
CA THR A 13 18.35 12.28 8.42
C THR A 13 19.12 11.62 7.27
N SER A 14 18.45 11.35 6.16
CA SER A 14 19.02 10.84 4.90
C SER A 14 18.23 11.38 3.71
N MET A 15 18.91 11.60 2.58
CA MET A 15 18.29 11.94 1.29
C MET A 15 17.99 10.70 0.43
N HIS A 16 18.11 9.51 1.00
CA HIS A 16 17.83 8.22 0.35
C HIS A 16 16.75 7.44 1.11
N LYS A 17 15.95 6.67 0.39
CA LYS A 17 14.96 5.75 0.95
C LYS A 17 14.95 4.41 0.21
N PHE A 18 14.50 3.36 0.88
CA PHE A 18 14.08 2.12 0.23
C PHE A 18 12.65 2.29 -0.29
N ASP A 19 12.41 1.95 -1.55
CA ASP A 19 11.08 2.09 -2.18
C ASP A 19 10.35 0.74 -2.37
N GLY A 20 10.82 -0.31 -1.71
CA GLY A 20 10.33 -1.68 -1.86
C GLY A 20 11.25 -2.55 -2.73
N THR A 21 12.03 -1.93 -3.63
CA THR A 21 12.96 -2.66 -4.52
C THR A 21 14.41 -2.31 -4.26
N CYS A 22 14.73 -1.02 -4.17
CA CYS A 22 16.10 -0.58 -3.99
C CYS A 22 16.19 0.69 -3.14
N THR A 23 17.40 0.96 -2.66
CA THR A 23 17.68 2.25 -2.02
C THR A 23 17.97 3.29 -3.10
N ARG A 24 17.15 4.34 -3.17
CA ARG A 24 17.25 5.42 -4.14
C ARG A 24 17.17 6.80 -3.48
N ARG A 25 17.56 7.84 -4.22
CA ARG A 25 17.37 9.24 -3.78
C ARG A 25 15.88 9.59 -3.66
N LEU A 26 15.56 10.50 -2.74
CA LEU A 26 14.27 11.15 -2.71
C LEU A 26 14.05 11.97 -3.98
N THR A 27 12.85 11.92 -4.54
CA THR A 27 12.47 12.73 -5.70
C THR A 27 12.20 14.17 -5.30
N ALA A 28 12.32 15.12 -6.23
CA ALA A 28 12.02 16.52 -5.96
C ALA A 28 10.61 16.76 -5.37
N PRO A 29 9.52 16.10 -5.86
CA PRO A 29 8.21 16.18 -5.22
C PRO A 29 8.18 15.65 -3.78
N GLU A 30 8.85 14.52 -3.48
CA GLU A 30 8.94 13.96 -2.14
C GLU A 30 9.64 14.93 -1.18
N VAL A 31 10.78 15.49 -1.60
CA VAL A 31 11.53 16.48 -0.82
C VAL A 31 10.69 17.73 -0.57
N ARG A 32 10.08 18.31 -1.61
CA ARG A 32 9.24 19.51 -1.48
C ARG A 32 8.02 19.28 -0.57
N GLN A 33 7.40 18.10 -0.66
CA GLN A 33 6.24 17.73 0.16
C GLN A 33 6.59 17.65 1.65
N ILE A 34 7.77 17.11 1.99
CA ILE A 34 8.25 17.01 3.37
C ILE A 34 8.75 18.38 3.86
N ALA A 35 9.61 19.04 3.07
CA ALA A 35 10.18 20.36 3.35
C ALA A 35 9.09 21.42 3.61
N GLY A 36 8.05 21.44 2.78
CA GLY A 36 6.91 22.37 2.90
C GLY A 36 6.03 22.15 4.14
N ARG A 37 6.36 21.20 5.02
CA ARG A 37 5.73 21.08 6.34
C ARG A 37 6.25 22.12 7.34
N ALA A 38 7.45 22.66 7.13
CA ALA A 38 7.97 23.75 7.96
C ALA A 38 7.34 25.10 7.57
N GLY A 39 7.04 25.94 8.56
CA GLY A 39 6.61 27.33 8.32
C GLY A 39 5.21 27.47 7.69
N ARG A 40 4.29 26.54 7.97
CA ARG A 40 2.93 26.60 7.43
C ARG A 40 2.18 27.84 7.94
N PHE A 41 1.28 28.36 7.12
CA PHE A 41 0.35 29.42 7.53
C PHE A 41 -0.42 29.01 8.81
N ARG A 42 -0.58 29.95 9.75
CA ARG A 42 -1.14 29.74 11.12
C ARG A 42 -0.28 28.85 12.05
N SER A 43 0.93 28.47 11.65
CA SER A 43 1.89 27.94 12.61
C SER A 43 2.47 29.07 13.47
N ALA A 44 3.11 28.73 14.59
CA ALA A 44 3.84 29.70 15.40
C ALA A 44 5.15 30.19 14.73
N HIS A 45 5.45 29.67 13.53
CA HIS A 45 6.68 29.89 12.81
C HIS A 45 6.35 30.50 11.44
N PRO A 46 6.44 31.83 11.27
CA PRO A 46 6.15 32.48 10.00
C PRO A 46 7.13 32.07 8.89
N GLU A 47 8.33 31.61 9.27
CA GLU A 47 9.36 31.11 8.38
C GLU A 47 9.71 29.64 8.72
N GLY A 48 9.89 28.83 7.68
CA GLY A 48 10.30 27.43 7.79
C GLY A 48 11.75 27.23 7.37
N HIS A 49 12.49 26.38 8.09
CA HIS A 49 13.85 26.00 7.74
C HIS A 49 13.95 24.51 7.36
N VAL A 50 14.85 24.18 6.43
CA VAL A 50 15.06 22.82 5.97
C VAL A 50 16.55 22.56 5.85
N LEU A 51 17.03 21.48 6.47
CA LEU A 51 18.44 21.12 6.56
C LEU A 51 18.60 19.59 6.43
N CYS A 52 19.84 19.14 6.28
CA CYS A 52 20.20 17.73 6.39
C CYS A 52 20.99 17.50 7.69
N LEU A 53 20.91 16.30 8.25
CA LEU A 53 21.73 15.88 9.39
C LEU A 53 23.21 15.82 9.00
N HIS A 54 23.49 15.33 7.79
CA HIS A 54 24.84 15.21 7.25
C HIS A 54 25.09 16.30 6.20
N ALA A 55 26.21 17.01 6.32
CA ALA A 55 26.58 18.09 5.39
C ALA A 55 26.74 17.59 3.94
N ALA A 56 27.14 16.34 3.76
CA ALA A 56 27.28 15.70 2.44
C ALA A 56 25.95 15.59 1.66
N ASP A 57 24.81 15.59 2.35
CA ASP A 57 23.48 15.50 1.74
C ASP A 57 22.91 16.87 1.33
N VAL A 58 23.49 17.98 1.82
CA VAL A 58 23.01 19.34 1.57
C VAL A 58 22.97 19.69 0.06
N PRO A 59 23.98 19.33 -0.77
CA PRO A 59 23.88 19.54 -2.21
C PRO A 59 22.69 18.83 -2.86
N LEU A 60 22.35 17.62 -2.40
CA LEU A 60 21.20 16.86 -2.91
C LEU A 60 19.86 17.54 -2.56
N LEU A 61 19.76 18.10 -1.36
CA LEU A 61 18.60 18.89 -0.94
C LEU A 61 18.44 20.14 -1.82
N HIS A 62 19.51 20.90 -2.05
CA HIS A 62 19.46 22.09 -2.90
C HIS A 62 19.03 21.75 -4.33
N ASP A 63 19.60 20.69 -4.92
CA ASP A 63 19.25 20.20 -6.26
C ASP A 63 17.77 19.82 -6.35
N ALA A 64 17.26 19.04 -5.39
CA ALA A 64 15.85 18.64 -5.35
C ALA A 64 14.89 19.85 -5.20
N MET A 65 15.27 20.86 -4.42
CA MET A 65 14.48 22.08 -4.25
C MET A 65 14.49 22.98 -5.49
N ALA A 66 15.57 22.97 -6.28
CA ALA A 66 15.69 23.74 -7.52
C ALA A 66 15.07 23.03 -8.74
N THR A 67 15.02 21.70 -8.74
CA THR A 67 14.57 20.88 -9.87
C THR A 67 13.14 21.20 -10.32
N HIS A 68 12.93 21.52 -11.59
CA HIS A 68 11.60 21.65 -12.17
C HIS A 68 10.89 20.30 -12.24
N VAL A 69 9.68 20.20 -11.67
CA VAL A 69 8.88 18.98 -11.71
C VAL A 69 8.05 18.96 -13.00
N PRO A 70 8.25 17.99 -13.90
CA PRO A 70 7.51 17.94 -15.16
C PRO A 70 6.02 17.67 -14.91
N VAL A 71 5.18 18.19 -15.81
CA VAL A 71 3.73 17.94 -15.79
C VAL A 71 3.47 16.45 -16.07
N MET A 72 2.63 15.83 -15.25
CA MET A 72 2.19 14.45 -15.46
C MET A 72 1.30 14.37 -16.71
N ARG A 73 1.63 13.46 -17.62
CA ARG A 73 0.93 13.27 -18.91
C ARG A 73 0.08 12.00 -18.99
N VAL A 74 0.26 11.10 -18.03
CA VAL A 74 -0.36 9.76 -18.02
C VAL A 74 -1.05 9.54 -16.69
N ALA A 75 -2.31 9.08 -16.74
CA ALA A 75 -3.06 8.66 -15.56
C ALA A 75 -3.03 7.13 -15.43
N THR A 76 -3.14 6.62 -14.21
CA THR A 76 -3.18 5.19 -13.95
C THR A 76 -4.63 4.72 -13.86
N LEU A 77 -4.98 3.65 -14.56
CA LEU A 77 -6.28 2.99 -14.51
C LEU A 77 -6.15 1.63 -13.83
N MET A 78 -7.14 1.30 -13.01
CA MET A 78 -7.34 -0.07 -12.53
C MET A 78 -8.46 -0.71 -13.35
N PRO A 79 -8.40 -2.02 -13.64
CA PRO A 79 -9.52 -2.74 -14.23
C PRO A 79 -10.75 -2.65 -13.34
N ARG A 80 -11.93 -2.59 -13.94
CA ARG A 80 -13.18 -2.70 -13.18
C ARG A 80 -13.37 -4.15 -12.72
N PRO A 81 -13.96 -4.37 -11.54
CA PRO A 81 -14.27 -5.71 -11.05
C PRO A 81 -15.03 -6.54 -12.09
N GLU A 82 -16.02 -5.94 -12.76
CA GLU A 82 -16.84 -6.62 -13.77
C GLU A 82 -16.03 -7.14 -14.97
N ASP A 83 -15.02 -6.39 -15.41
CA ASP A 83 -14.15 -6.77 -16.54
C ASP A 83 -13.28 -7.98 -16.18
N LEU A 84 -12.73 -7.98 -14.96
CA LEU A 84 -11.93 -9.09 -14.45
C LEU A 84 -12.78 -10.35 -14.22
N ALA A 85 -13.96 -10.19 -13.63
CA ALA A 85 -14.91 -11.28 -13.41
C ALA A 85 -15.34 -11.92 -14.74
N SER A 86 -15.73 -11.11 -15.73
CA SER A 86 -16.10 -11.57 -17.06
C SER A 86 -14.96 -12.33 -17.75
N PHE A 87 -13.72 -11.84 -17.62
CA PHE A 87 -12.54 -12.50 -18.19
C PHE A 87 -12.25 -13.85 -17.54
N ALA A 88 -12.39 -13.95 -16.21
CA ALA A 88 -12.21 -15.19 -15.47
C ALA A 88 -13.30 -16.22 -15.81
N LEU A 89 -14.57 -15.80 -15.86
CA LEU A 89 -15.71 -16.66 -16.20
C LEU A 89 -15.65 -17.20 -17.63
N ALA A 90 -15.03 -16.47 -18.56
CA ALA A 90 -14.82 -16.94 -19.93
C ALA A 90 -13.81 -18.10 -20.04
N ARG A 91 -13.02 -18.36 -18.98
CA ARG A 91 -12.01 -19.43 -18.90
C ARG A 91 -12.00 -20.08 -17.50
N PRO A 92 -13.08 -20.78 -17.12
CA PRO A 92 -13.22 -21.33 -15.77
C PRO A 92 -12.16 -22.39 -15.41
N GLU A 93 -11.49 -22.97 -16.41
CA GLU A 93 -10.37 -23.89 -16.22
C GLU A 93 -9.07 -23.20 -15.78
N MET A 94 -8.97 -21.88 -15.91
CA MET A 94 -7.78 -21.11 -15.56
C MET A 94 -7.83 -20.66 -14.10
N ARG A 95 -6.70 -20.79 -13.39
CA ARG A 95 -6.58 -20.24 -12.03
C ARG A 95 -6.84 -18.73 -12.04
N TYR A 96 -7.44 -18.23 -10.97
CA TYR A 96 -7.83 -16.83 -10.90
C TYR A 96 -6.63 -15.87 -11.00
N ASP A 97 -5.51 -16.17 -10.34
CA ASP A 97 -4.29 -15.36 -10.44
C ASP A 97 -3.69 -15.36 -11.85
N ASP A 98 -3.75 -16.50 -12.55
CA ASP A 98 -3.32 -16.60 -13.96
C ASP A 98 -4.26 -15.80 -14.88
N SER A 99 -5.56 -15.77 -14.56
CA SER A 99 -6.55 -14.94 -15.25
C SER A 99 -6.25 -13.44 -15.08
N LEU A 100 -5.95 -12.99 -13.86
CA LEU A 100 -5.57 -11.60 -13.59
C LEU A 100 -4.28 -11.20 -14.32
N LYS A 101 -3.23 -12.03 -14.25
CA LYS A 101 -1.95 -11.80 -14.95
C LYS A 101 -2.14 -11.71 -16.46
N ARG A 102 -2.98 -12.59 -17.02
CA ARG A 102 -3.26 -12.62 -18.46
C ARG A 102 -4.11 -11.44 -18.90
N PHE A 103 -5.08 -11.02 -18.10
CA PHE A 103 -5.83 -9.79 -18.33
C PHE A 103 -4.88 -8.60 -18.40
N ALA A 104 -4.05 -8.40 -17.36
CA ALA A 104 -3.12 -7.27 -17.28
C ALA A 104 -2.13 -7.24 -18.46
N ARG A 105 -1.65 -8.40 -18.91
CA ARG A 105 -0.74 -8.51 -20.07
C ARG A 105 -1.39 -8.10 -21.39
N HIS A 106 -2.69 -8.30 -21.55
CA HIS A 106 -3.42 -8.02 -22.79
C HIS A 106 -4.28 -6.77 -22.73
N ALA A 107 -4.35 -6.09 -21.58
CA ALA A 107 -5.08 -4.85 -21.42
C ALA A 107 -4.47 -3.77 -22.32
N VAL A 108 -5.31 -3.13 -23.11
CA VAL A 108 -4.93 -1.99 -23.97
C VAL A 108 -5.64 -0.75 -23.44
N VAL A 109 -4.88 0.31 -23.23
CA VAL A 109 -5.37 1.63 -22.81
C VAL A 109 -4.92 2.69 -23.81
N SER A 110 -5.60 3.84 -23.84
CA SER A 110 -5.23 4.94 -24.74
C SER A 110 -3.96 5.65 -24.26
N GLU A 111 -3.36 6.47 -25.15
CA GLU A 111 -2.04 7.11 -25.00
C GLU A 111 -1.82 7.84 -23.66
N HIS A 112 -2.88 8.40 -23.06
CA HIS A 112 -2.81 9.17 -21.82
C HIS A 112 -3.03 8.33 -20.57
N TYR A 113 -3.04 7.00 -20.69
CA TYR A 113 -3.28 6.09 -19.58
C TYR A 113 -2.27 4.97 -19.53
N ARG A 114 -2.13 4.38 -18.35
CA ARG A 114 -1.40 3.14 -18.11
C ARG A 114 -2.18 2.27 -17.14
N LEU A 115 -1.99 0.95 -17.23
CA LEU A 115 -2.52 0.04 -16.23
C LEU A 115 -1.77 0.24 -14.90
N GLY A 116 -2.50 0.18 -13.79
CA GLY A 116 -1.92 0.17 -12.46
C GLY A 116 -1.14 -1.09 -12.15
N ASP A 117 -0.30 -0.99 -11.13
CA ASP A 117 0.40 -2.14 -10.57
C ASP A 117 -0.62 -3.07 -9.90
N MET A 118 -0.61 -4.34 -10.29
CA MET A 118 -1.51 -5.37 -9.81
C MET A 118 -0.73 -6.52 -9.13
N ASP A 119 0.57 -6.37 -8.88
CA ASP A 119 1.41 -7.45 -8.38
C ASP A 119 0.96 -7.95 -7.00
N ALA A 120 0.57 -7.04 -6.10
CA ALA A 120 -0.02 -7.42 -4.81
C ALA A 120 -1.31 -8.23 -5.00
N MET A 121 -2.20 -7.79 -5.89
CA MET A 121 -3.44 -8.51 -6.20
C MET A 121 -3.16 -9.91 -6.77
N PHE A 122 -2.14 -10.06 -7.62
CA PHE A 122 -1.72 -11.37 -8.13
C PHE A 122 -1.21 -12.28 -7.01
N GLN A 123 -0.42 -11.76 -6.07
CA GLN A 123 0.10 -12.51 -4.93
C GLN A 123 -1.03 -12.97 -4.02
N LEU A 124 -1.96 -12.07 -3.66
CA LEU A 124 -3.12 -12.41 -2.85
C LEU A 124 -4.01 -13.45 -3.54
N ALA A 125 -4.26 -13.30 -4.84
CA ALA A 125 -4.98 -14.30 -5.63
C ALA A 125 -4.28 -15.67 -5.62
N THR A 126 -2.94 -15.70 -5.65
CA THR A 126 -2.17 -16.93 -5.50
C THR A 126 -2.33 -17.55 -4.11
N MET A 127 -2.35 -16.73 -3.04
CA MET A 127 -2.53 -17.20 -1.66
C MET A 127 -3.93 -17.77 -1.40
N LEU A 128 -4.95 -17.27 -2.11
CA LEU A 128 -6.34 -17.68 -1.96
C LEU A 128 -6.75 -18.88 -2.83
N GLN A 129 -5.81 -19.53 -3.52
CA GLN A 129 -6.12 -20.62 -4.47
C GLN A 129 -6.88 -21.79 -3.87
N ASN A 130 -6.62 -22.11 -2.60
CA ASN A 130 -7.27 -23.23 -1.93
C ASN A 130 -8.77 -22.97 -1.65
N VAL A 131 -9.18 -21.70 -1.57
CA VAL A 131 -10.57 -21.30 -1.34
C VAL A 131 -11.25 -20.78 -2.61
N ALA A 132 -10.48 -20.50 -3.67
CA ALA A 132 -10.98 -19.88 -4.90
C ALA A 132 -12.11 -20.65 -5.59
N GLY A 133 -12.16 -21.99 -5.48
CA GLY A 133 -13.24 -22.80 -6.05
C GLY A 133 -14.61 -22.62 -5.37
N TRP A 134 -14.63 -22.00 -4.18
CA TRP A 134 -15.84 -21.78 -3.39
C TRP A 134 -16.33 -20.34 -3.45
N LEU A 135 -15.60 -19.46 -4.14
CA LEU A 135 -15.86 -18.03 -4.23
C LEU A 135 -16.12 -17.63 -5.67
N THR A 136 -16.99 -16.66 -5.87
CA THR A 136 -17.16 -16.00 -7.16
C THR A 136 -15.94 -15.14 -7.51
N PRO A 137 -15.71 -14.84 -8.80
CA PRO A 137 -14.64 -13.93 -9.20
C PRO A 137 -14.73 -12.52 -8.60
N GLU A 138 -15.94 -12.04 -8.28
CA GLU A 138 -16.18 -10.75 -7.63
C GLU A 138 -15.81 -10.79 -6.13
N GLU A 139 -16.13 -11.89 -5.44
CA GLU A 139 -15.71 -12.10 -4.05
C GLU A 139 -14.19 -12.24 -3.96
N LEU A 140 -13.58 -13.01 -4.87
CA LEU A 140 -12.12 -13.10 -4.98
C LEU A 140 -11.49 -11.73 -5.24
N TYR A 141 -12.06 -10.92 -6.13
CA TYR A 141 -11.60 -9.55 -6.34
C TYR A 141 -11.67 -8.73 -5.06
N THR A 142 -12.76 -8.86 -4.30
CA THR A 142 -12.96 -8.13 -3.03
C THR A 142 -11.87 -8.49 -2.03
N PHE A 143 -11.58 -9.78 -1.82
CA PHE A 143 -10.47 -10.21 -0.96
C PHE A 143 -9.10 -9.76 -1.49
N CYS A 144 -8.86 -9.84 -2.80
CA CYS A 144 -7.58 -9.45 -3.41
C CYS A 144 -7.39 -7.93 -3.52
N SER A 145 -8.44 -7.12 -3.33
CA SER A 145 -8.40 -5.66 -3.30
C SER A 145 -8.40 -5.09 -1.88
N SER A 146 -8.52 -5.96 -0.87
CA SER A 146 -8.35 -5.60 0.54
C SER A 146 -6.97 -4.97 0.79
N PRO A 147 -6.82 -4.10 1.81
CA PRO A 147 -5.56 -3.44 2.14
C PRO A 147 -4.53 -4.38 2.81
N THR A 148 -4.37 -5.59 2.27
CA THR A 148 -3.44 -6.61 2.77
C THR A 148 -2.08 -6.45 2.11
N ASP A 149 -1.03 -6.30 2.91
CA ASP A 149 0.34 -6.48 2.44
C ASP A 149 0.66 -7.99 2.35
N PRO A 150 0.87 -8.58 1.15
CA PRO A 150 1.18 -10.00 1.00
C PRO A 150 2.53 -10.39 1.63
N THR A 151 3.39 -9.41 1.94
CA THR A 151 4.68 -9.62 2.60
C THR A 151 4.61 -9.54 4.12
N ASP A 152 3.47 -9.13 4.70
CA ASP A 152 3.21 -9.09 6.14
C ASP A 152 2.53 -10.39 6.61
N PRO A 153 3.24 -11.35 7.22
CA PRO A 153 2.70 -12.70 7.47
C PRO A 153 1.43 -12.73 8.33
N PRO A 154 1.30 -11.93 9.43
CA PRO A 154 0.06 -11.83 10.20
C PRO A 154 -1.16 -11.44 9.37
N CYS A 155 -1.06 -10.39 8.55
CA CYS A 155 -2.17 -9.92 7.70
C CYS A 155 -2.49 -10.94 6.61
N ALA A 156 -1.47 -11.49 5.95
CA ALA A 156 -1.69 -12.46 4.88
C ALA A 156 -2.31 -13.76 5.40
N ALA A 157 -1.93 -14.23 6.59
CA ALA A 157 -2.55 -15.37 7.25
C ALA A 157 -4.00 -15.06 7.70
N ALA A 158 -4.27 -13.84 8.17
CA ALA A 158 -5.62 -13.40 8.51
C ALA A 158 -6.53 -13.37 7.28
N LEU A 159 -6.06 -12.84 6.14
CA LEU A 159 -6.83 -12.83 4.89
C LEU A 159 -7.24 -14.24 4.46
N ILE A 160 -6.32 -15.20 4.49
CA ILE A 160 -6.62 -16.61 4.15
C ILE A 160 -7.69 -17.16 5.10
N ARG A 161 -7.59 -16.88 6.40
CA ARG A 161 -8.58 -17.32 7.40
C ARG A 161 -9.95 -16.69 7.16
N PHE A 162 -10.01 -15.40 6.87
CA PHE A 162 -11.26 -14.69 6.61
C PHE A 162 -11.93 -15.21 5.34
N ALA A 163 -11.16 -15.37 4.25
CA ALA A 163 -11.66 -15.93 3.01
C ALA A 163 -12.13 -17.39 3.18
N SER A 164 -11.43 -18.18 4.00
CA SER A 164 -11.83 -19.57 4.31
C SER A 164 -13.13 -19.64 5.11
N ALA A 165 -13.29 -18.78 6.13
CA ALA A 165 -14.52 -18.70 6.93
C ALA A 165 -15.70 -18.26 6.05
N TYR A 166 -15.51 -17.19 5.28
CA TYR A 166 -16.54 -16.69 4.38
C TYR A 166 -16.95 -17.72 3.31
N ALA A 167 -15.99 -18.46 2.76
CA ALA A 167 -16.28 -19.54 1.79
C ALA A 167 -17.10 -20.69 2.38
N HIS A 168 -17.03 -20.93 3.69
CA HIS A 168 -17.76 -22.01 4.36
C HIS A 168 -19.11 -21.56 4.92
N ASP A 169 -19.11 -20.43 5.62
CA ASP A 169 -20.22 -19.98 6.46
C ASP A 169 -20.97 -18.76 5.87
N GLY A 170 -20.40 -18.11 4.85
CA GLY A 170 -20.94 -16.87 4.27
C GLY A 170 -20.72 -15.62 5.13
N ASP A 171 -20.00 -15.76 6.25
CA ASP A 171 -19.65 -14.67 7.17
C ASP A 171 -18.21 -14.80 7.69
N VAL A 172 -17.70 -13.71 8.28
CA VAL A 172 -16.39 -13.67 8.95
C VAL A 172 -16.63 -13.23 10.38
N PRO A 173 -16.61 -14.16 11.36
CA PRO A 173 -16.79 -13.81 12.77
C PRO A 173 -15.69 -12.85 13.25
N GLY A 174 -16.07 -11.78 13.96
CA GLY A 174 -15.14 -10.74 14.42
C GLY A 174 -14.06 -11.26 15.38
N GLU A 175 -14.33 -12.37 16.08
CA GLU A 175 -13.35 -13.05 16.94
C GLU A 175 -12.15 -13.59 16.15
N LEU A 176 -12.30 -13.79 14.84
CA LEU A 176 -11.19 -14.17 13.98
C LEU A 176 -10.16 -13.03 13.80
N ALA A 177 -10.58 -11.77 13.95
CA ALA A 177 -9.71 -10.60 13.86
C ALA A 177 -9.08 -10.25 15.22
N VAL A 178 -9.88 -10.19 16.27
CA VAL A 178 -9.49 -9.60 17.57
C VAL A 178 -8.65 -10.55 18.45
N GLY A 179 -8.63 -11.85 18.15
CA GLY A 179 -7.99 -12.85 19.02
C GLY A 179 -8.72 -12.98 20.36
N ARG A 180 -8.48 -14.09 21.08
CA ARG A 180 -9.20 -14.40 22.34
C ARG A 180 -8.50 -13.94 23.62
N SER A 181 -7.29 -13.38 23.51
CA SER A 181 -6.48 -13.03 24.68
C SER A 181 -6.59 -11.54 25.02
N PRO A 182 -6.54 -11.16 26.30
CA PRO A 182 -6.55 -9.75 26.69
C PRO A 182 -5.33 -9.04 26.09
N VAL A 183 -5.56 -7.85 25.54
CA VAL A 183 -4.49 -6.97 25.07
C VAL A 183 -3.74 -6.42 26.28
N LEU A 184 -2.48 -6.79 26.42
CA LEU A 184 -1.58 -6.28 27.47
C LEU A 184 -0.84 -5.03 26.96
N LEU A 185 -0.48 -4.13 27.88
CA LEU A 185 0.36 -3.00 27.54
C LEU A 185 1.76 -3.49 27.14
N PRO A 186 2.35 -3.01 26.03
CA PRO A 186 3.66 -3.46 25.61
C PRO A 186 4.75 -2.84 26.49
N GLU A 187 5.68 -3.66 26.95
CA GLU A 187 6.89 -3.27 27.68
C GLU A 187 8.13 -3.24 26.77
N THR A 188 8.03 -3.85 25.58
CA THR A 188 9.11 -3.89 24.59
C THR A 188 8.67 -3.42 23.20
N GLU A 189 9.62 -2.99 22.37
CA GLU A 189 9.35 -2.62 20.96
C GLU A 189 8.77 -3.80 20.16
N SER A 190 9.22 -5.02 20.44
CA SER A 190 8.68 -6.22 19.80
C SER A 190 7.23 -6.48 20.17
N GLU A 191 6.85 -6.25 21.43
CA GLU A 191 5.44 -6.35 21.86
C GLU A 191 4.58 -5.26 21.22
N LEU A 192 5.09 -4.02 21.12
CA LEU A 192 4.38 -2.95 20.40
C LEU A 192 4.16 -3.33 18.93
N LYS A 193 5.18 -3.85 18.24
CA LYS A 193 5.05 -4.34 16.85
C LYS A 193 4.01 -5.45 16.71
N ALA A 194 3.89 -6.34 17.71
CA ALA A 194 2.86 -7.38 17.71
C ALA A 194 1.45 -6.79 17.84
N LEU A 195 1.27 -5.76 18.68
CA LEU A 195 -0.01 -5.04 18.79
C LEU A 195 -0.34 -4.26 17.52
N GLU A 196 0.63 -3.62 16.88
CA GLU A 196 0.44 -2.98 15.58
C GLU A 196 0.04 -3.99 14.49
N ALA A 197 0.64 -5.19 14.49
CA ALA A 197 0.25 -6.26 13.58
C ALA A 197 -1.19 -6.75 13.84
N ALA A 198 -1.57 -6.94 15.11
CA ALA A 198 -2.94 -7.27 15.47
C ALA A 198 -3.93 -6.18 15.05
N HIS A 199 -3.56 -4.90 15.21
CA HIS A 199 -4.38 -3.79 14.74
C HIS A 199 -4.57 -3.80 13.22
N ARG A 200 -3.52 -4.07 12.44
CA ARG A 200 -3.64 -4.22 10.98
C ARG A 200 -4.57 -5.37 10.57
N VAL A 201 -4.59 -6.47 11.34
CA VAL A 201 -5.54 -7.57 11.14
C VAL A 201 -6.99 -7.15 11.44
N CYS A 202 -7.21 -6.23 12.37
CA CYS A 202 -8.55 -5.67 12.64
C CYS A 202 -8.99 -4.62 11.61
N ASP A 203 -8.05 -3.91 10.99
CA ASP A 203 -8.34 -2.96 9.89
C ASP A 203 -8.69 -3.68 8.58
N LEU A 204 -8.23 -4.92 8.43
CA LEU A 204 -8.56 -5.82 7.33
C LEU A 204 -10.00 -6.33 7.41
#